data_AF-A0A1I0XGI8-F1
#
_entry.id   AF-A0A1I0XGI8-F1
#
_cell.length_a   1.000
_cell.length_b   1.000
_cell.length_c   1.000
_cell.angle_alpha   90.00
_cell.angle_beta   90.00
_cell.angle_gamma   90.00
#
_symmetry.space_group_name_H-M   'P 1'
#
loop_
_entity.id
_entity.type
_entity.pdbx_description
1 polymer ?
#
loop_
_entity_poly.entity_id
_entity_poly.type
_entity_poly.pdbx_seq_one_letter_code
_entity_poly.pdbx_strand_id
1 'polypeptide(L)'
;MRYEKLEKAINRIDNDIEALRVAKKYLANIMEINQIIDDLNKKRQGLADELYCEDKKSYESCCEIIRELLGKELDKDDQIELLEKIKEEFGRKSPNVSKKSHGLNAWLKELNIQYNWIENPENDWLILVIENFGPK
;
A
#
# COMPACT_ATOMS: atom_id res chain seq x y z
N MET A 1 8.67 -5.29 9.06
CA MET A 1 7.21 -5.34 9.32
C MET A 1 6.73 -6.79 9.27
N ARG A 2 5.54 -7.09 9.81
CA ARG A 2 5.00 -8.45 9.95
C ARG A 2 5.01 -9.25 8.64
N TYR A 3 4.59 -8.64 7.53
CA TYR A 3 4.45 -9.30 6.23
C TYR A 3 5.59 -9.03 5.24
N GLU A 4 6.74 -8.56 5.71
CA GLU A 4 7.86 -8.16 4.85
C GLU A 4 8.36 -9.29 3.93
N LYS A 5 8.31 -10.55 4.40
CA LYS A 5 8.68 -11.71 3.57
C LYS A 5 7.72 -11.92 2.40
N LEU A 6 6.42 -11.75 2.64
CA LEU A 6 5.39 -11.82 1.59
C LEU A 6 5.56 -10.68 0.59
N GLU A 7 5.81 -9.45 1.08
CA GLU A 7 6.06 -8.29 0.20
C GLU A 7 7.26 -8.54 -0.73
N LYS A 8 8.38 -9.06 -0.20
CA LYS A 8 9.56 -9.39 -1.01
C LYS A 8 9.28 -10.50 -2.01
N ALA A 9 8.52 -11.52 -1.63
CA ALA A 9 8.17 -12.63 -2.51
C ALA A 9 7.27 -12.16 -3.68
N ILE A 10 6.26 -11.34 -3.41
CA ILE A 10 5.37 -10.78 -4.44
C ILE A 10 6.17 -9.88 -5.39
N ASN A 11 6.99 -8.97 -4.86
CA ASN A 11 7.83 -8.09 -5.69
C ASN A 11 8.80 -8.87 -6.60
N ARG A 12 9.35 -9.98 -6.10
CA ARG A 12 10.20 -10.85 -6.93
C ARG A 12 9.41 -11.46 -8.08
N ILE A 13 8.22 -12.01 -7.80
CA ILE A 13 7.37 -12.59 -8.84
C ILE A 13 6.94 -11.54 -9.87
N ASP A 14 6.60 -10.33 -9.44
CA ASP A 14 6.26 -9.21 -10.33
C ASP A 14 7.42 -8.90 -11.29
N ASN A 15 8.65 -8.83 -10.78
CA ASN A 15 9.85 -8.62 -11.60
C ASN A 15 10.11 -9.78 -12.57
N ASP A 16 9.93 -11.03 -12.13
CA ASP A 16 10.10 -12.21 -12.97
C ASP A 16 9.06 -12.24 -14.11
N ILE A 17 7.81 -11.87 -13.83
CA ILE A 17 6.74 -11.76 -14.84
C ILE A 17 7.08 -10.66 -15.86
N GLU A 18 7.52 -9.49 -15.42
CA GLU A 18 7.90 -8.40 -16.33
C GLU A 18 9.10 -8.78 -17.20
N ALA A 19 10.10 -9.45 -16.65
CA ALA A 19 11.23 -9.97 -17.42
C ALA A 19 10.77 -10.98 -18.49
N LEU A 20 9.86 -11.89 -18.16
CA LEU A 20 9.28 -12.85 -19.11
C LEU A 20 8.46 -12.15 -20.20
N ARG A 21 7.69 -11.11 -19.86
CA ARG A 21 6.95 -10.30 -20.83
C ARG A 21 7.87 -9.60 -21.83
N VAL A 22 9.03 -9.13 -21.37
CA VAL A 22 10.06 -8.56 -22.25
C VAL A 22 10.66 -9.65 -23.13
N ALA A 23 11.09 -10.78 -22.54
CA ALA A 23 11.70 -11.90 -23.26
C ALA A 23 10.79 -12.49 -24.34
N LYS A 24 9.48 -12.58 -24.07
CA LYS A 24 8.44 -13.02 -25.02
C LYS A 24 8.47 -12.28 -26.36
N LYS A 25 8.94 -11.03 -26.39
CA LYS A 25 9.05 -10.23 -27.62
C LYS A 25 10.18 -10.70 -28.54
N TYR A 26 11.15 -11.43 -28.02
CA TYR A 26 12.37 -11.82 -28.71
C TYR A 26 12.54 -13.35 -28.87
N LEU A 27 11.71 -14.13 -28.17
CA LEU A 27 11.80 -15.59 -28.15
C LEU A 27 10.65 -16.25 -28.92
N ALA A 28 10.93 -17.40 -29.56
CA ALA A 28 9.96 -18.14 -30.35
C ALA A 28 9.04 -19.05 -29.50
N ASN A 29 9.44 -19.40 -28.27
CA ASN A 29 8.69 -20.29 -27.37
C ASN A 29 7.58 -19.55 -26.58
N ILE A 30 6.75 -18.80 -27.30
CA ILE A 30 5.73 -17.92 -26.72
C ILE A 30 4.73 -18.68 -25.83
N MET A 31 4.33 -19.90 -26.22
CA MET A 31 3.37 -20.69 -25.46
C MET A 31 3.91 -21.10 -24.09
N GLU A 32 5.15 -21.56 -24.02
CA GLU A 32 5.80 -21.93 -22.76
C GLU A 32 5.95 -20.72 -21.84
N ILE A 33 6.35 -19.58 -22.39
CA ILE A 33 6.49 -18.33 -21.63
C ILE A 33 5.14 -17.92 -21.03
N ASN A 34 4.04 -18.01 -21.79
CA ASN A 34 2.70 -17.71 -21.27
C ASN A 34 2.33 -18.66 -20.13
N GLN A 35 2.57 -19.96 -20.28
CA GLN A 35 2.28 -20.94 -19.23
C GLN A 35 3.03 -20.62 -17.93
N ILE A 36 4.31 -20.26 -18.02
CA ILE A 36 5.11 -19.87 -16.84
C ILE A 36 4.55 -18.58 -16.21
N ILE A 37 4.19 -17.57 -17.02
CA ILE A 37 3.57 -16.34 -16.52
C ILE A 37 2.26 -16.65 -15.78
N ASP A 38 1.43 -17.54 -16.31
CA ASP A 38 0.16 -17.92 -15.68
C ASP A 38 0.37 -18.62 -14.33
N ASP A 39 1.35 -19.52 -14.25
CA ASP A 39 1.67 -20.21 -13.00
C ASP A 39 2.27 -19.26 -11.95
N LEU A 40 3.11 -18.30 -12.38
CA LEU A 40 3.60 -17.22 -11.53
C LEU A 40 2.46 -16.31 -11.05
N ASN A 41 1.49 -15.97 -11.89
CA ASN A 41 0.32 -15.18 -11.51
C ASN A 41 -0.52 -15.88 -10.45
N LYS A 42 -0.77 -17.19 -10.59
CA LYS A 42 -1.49 -17.98 -9.58
C LYS A 42 -0.76 -17.98 -8.24
N LYS A 43 0.56 -18.18 -8.26
CA LYS A 43 1.39 -18.12 -7.06
C LYS A 43 1.37 -16.75 -6.41
N ARG A 44 1.48 -15.69 -7.23
CA ARG A 44 1.37 -14.30 -6.78
C ARG A 44 0.03 -14.03 -6.11
N GLN A 45 -1.07 -14.53 -6.68
CA GLN A 45 -2.40 -14.37 -6.12
C GLN A 45 -2.51 -15.00 -4.73
N GLY A 46 -2.04 -16.25 -4.55
CA GLY A 46 -2.07 -16.90 -3.24
C GLY A 46 -1.29 -16.13 -2.16
N LEU A 47 -0.14 -15.56 -2.51
CA LEU A 47 0.63 -14.71 -1.59
C LEU A 47 -0.07 -13.38 -1.29
N ALA A 48 -0.78 -12.81 -2.28
CA ALA A 48 -1.56 -11.59 -2.10
C ALA A 48 -2.77 -11.85 -1.20
N ASP A 49 -3.47 -12.97 -1.40
CA ASP A 49 -4.60 -13.37 -0.54
C ASP A 49 -4.16 -13.53 0.91
N GLU A 50 -2.98 -14.12 1.16
CA GLU A 50 -2.38 -14.20 2.48
C GLU A 50 -2.01 -12.82 3.04
N LEU A 51 -1.40 -11.94 2.22
CA LEU A 51 -1.01 -10.59 2.64
C LEU A 51 -2.21 -9.73 3.06
N TYR A 52 -3.34 -9.85 2.35
CA TYR A 52 -4.51 -9.00 2.52
C TYR A 52 -5.62 -9.66 3.34
N CYS A 53 -5.42 -10.87 3.87
CA CYS A 53 -6.48 -11.63 4.57
C CYS A 53 -7.03 -10.92 5.81
N GLU A 54 -6.20 -10.12 6.49
CA GLU A 54 -6.58 -9.39 7.70
C GLU A 54 -6.92 -7.91 7.45
N ASP A 55 -6.92 -7.45 6.19
CA ASP A 55 -7.06 -6.03 5.85
C ASP A 55 -8.31 -5.40 6.42
N LYS A 56 -9.42 -6.15 6.45
CA LYS A 56 -10.66 -5.66 7.04
C LYS A 56 -10.49 -5.34 8.53
N LYS A 57 -9.79 -6.20 9.27
CA LYS A 57 -9.53 -6.01 10.70
C LYS A 57 -8.55 -4.86 10.93
N SER A 58 -7.47 -4.81 10.15
CA SER A 58 -6.51 -3.70 10.20
C SER A 58 -7.16 -2.36 9.85
N TYR A 59 -8.09 -2.34 8.88
CA TYR A 59 -8.88 -1.17 8.53
C TYR A 59 -9.73 -0.69 9.71
N GLU A 60 -10.50 -1.58 10.33
CA GLU A 60 -11.33 -1.23 11.50
C GLU A 60 -10.48 -0.64 12.64
N SER A 61 -9.33 -1.24 12.93
CA SER A 61 -8.36 -0.75 13.93
C SER A 61 -7.81 0.64 13.57
N CYS A 62 -7.35 0.83 12.34
CA CYS A 62 -6.87 2.13 11.84
C CYS A 62 -7.96 3.21 11.88
N CYS A 63 -9.22 2.86 11.62
CA CYS A 63 -10.32 3.81 11.73
C CYS A 63 -10.51 4.33 13.15
N GLU A 64 -10.31 3.51 14.19
CA GLU A 64 -10.37 4.00 15.58
C GLU A 64 -9.24 5.01 15.86
N ILE A 65 -8.02 4.72 15.42
CA ILE A 65 -6.87 5.64 15.56
C ILE A 65 -7.16 6.97 14.86
N ILE A 66 -7.67 6.92 13.62
CA ILE A 66 -7.95 8.11 12.82
C ILE A 66 -9.12 8.92 13.40
N ARG A 67 -10.11 8.28 14.05
CA ARG A 67 -11.22 8.99 14.70
C ARG A 67 -10.76 9.97 15.75
N GLU A 68 -9.72 9.61 16.52
CA GLU A 68 -9.16 10.48 17.54
C GLU A 68 -8.41 11.69 16.95
N LEU A 69 -8.09 11.66 15.65
CA LEU A 69 -7.37 12.70 14.92
C LEU A 69 -8.28 13.59 14.05
N LEU A 70 -9.59 13.33 14.04
CA LEU A 70 -10.53 14.13 13.26
C LEU A 70 -10.52 15.60 13.70
N GLY A 71 -10.40 16.48 12.71
CA GLY A 71 -10.36 17.94 12.90
C GLY A 71 -9.08 18.46 13.56
N LYS A 72 -8.10 17.61 13.86
CA LYS A 72 -6.80 18.03 14.39
C LYS A 72 -5.86 18.40 13.24
N GLU A 73 -5.03 19.40 13.49
CA GLU A 73 -3.90 19.74 12.65
C GLU A 73 -2.75 18.79 13.00
N LEU A 74 -2.28 18.03 12.01
CA LEU A 74 -1.16 17.11 12.14
C LEU A 74 0.05 17.74 11.47
N ASP A 75 1.07 18.03 12.28
CA ASP A 75 2.35 18.53 11.78
C ASP A 75 3.20 17.39 11.19
N LYS A 76 4.47 17.68 10.90
CA LYS A 76 5.37 16.70 10.31
C LYS A 76 5.54 15.44 11.17
N ASP A 77 5.72 15.60 12.47
CA ASP A 77 6.02 14.49 13.37
C ASP A 77 4.77 13.65 13.59
N ASP A 78 3.61 14.30 13.75
CA ASP A 78 2.30 13.63 13.81
C ASP A 78 2.00 12.82 12.55
N GLN A 79 2.30 13.36 11.36
CA GLN A 79 2.11 12.68 10.09
C GLN A 79 3.00 11.45 9.95
N ILE A 80 4.25 11.53 10.41
CA ILE A 80 5.18 10.39 10.42
C ILE A 80 4.67 9.32 11.38
N GLU A 81 4.24 9.72 12.59
CA GLU A 81 3.70 8.79 13.57
C GLU A 81 2.44 8.09 13.05
N LEU A 82 1.51 8.83 12.46
CA LEU A 82 0.30 8.27 11.85
C LEU A 82 0.65 7.26 10.74
N LEU A 83 1.62 7.59 9.89
CA LEU A 83 2.05 6.69 8.82
C LEU A 83 2.62 5.37 9.38
N GLU A 84 3.48 5.43 10.39
CA GLU A 84 4.04 4.23 10.99
C GLU A 84 2.97 3.40 11.71
N LYS A 85 2.04 4.03 12.45
CA LYS A 85 0.89 3.33 13.05
C LYS A 85 0.06 2.58 12.01
N ILE A 86 -0.27 3.23 10.88
CA ILE A 86 -1.01 2.58 9.79
C ILE A 86 -0.23 1.38 9.25
N LYS A 87 1.07 1.54 8.99
CA LYS A 87 1.90 0.44 8.48
C LYS A 87 2.04 -0.71 9.47
N GLU A 88 2.07 -0.43 10.76
CA GLU A 88 2.10 -1.44 11.83
C GLU A 88 0.81 -2.24 11.87
N GLU A 89 -0.35 -1.58 11.86
CA GLU A 89 -1.68 -2.22 11.86
C GLU A 89 -1.88 -3.13 10.64
N PHE A 90 -1.49 -2.67 9.45
CA PHE A 90 -1.56 -3.48 8.23
C PHE A 90 -0.38 -4.47 8.10
N GLY A 91 0.69 -4.28 8.88
CA GLY A 91 1.89 -5.11 8.86
C GLY A 91 2.71 -5.04 7.57
N ARG A 92 2.52 -4.00 6.73
CA ARG A 92 3.16 -3.84 5.42
C ARG A 92 3.49 -2.38 5.11
N LYS A 93 4.42 -2.15 4.18
CA LYS A 93 4.97 -0.81 3.92
C LYS A 93 4.06 0.03 3.03
N SER A 94 3.42 -0.61 2.06
CA SER A 94 2.58 0.04 1.06
C SER A 94 1.16 -0.50 1.10
N PRO A 95 0.14 0.33 0.83
CA PRO A 95 -1.25 -0.13 0.73
C PRO A 95 -1.40 -1.20 -0.36
N ASN A 96 -0.69 -1.02 -1.48
CA ASN A 96 -0.61 -1.96 -2.58
C ASN A 96 0.84 -2.34 -2.85
N VAL A 97 1.18 -3.61 -2.59
CA VAL A 97 2.54 -4.16 -2.70
C VAL A 97 3.18 -4.04 -4.09
N SER A 98 2.37 -3.96 -5.15
CA SER A 98 2.85 -3.81 -6.52
C SER A 98 2.99 -2.36 -6.96
N LYS A 99 2.58 -1.39 -6.12
CA LYS A 99 2.79 0.04 -6.37
C LYS A 99 3.94 0.53 -5.51
N LYS A 100 4.79 1.39 -6.08
CA LYS A 100 5.89 2.03 -5.34
C LYS A 100 5.44 3.13 -4.36
N SER A 101 4.14 3.43 -4.31
CA SER A 101 3.61 4.48 -3.44
C SER A 101 3.39 3.96 -2.02
N HIS A 102 4.12 4.52 -1.06
CA HIS A 102 4.18 4.06 0.33
C HIS A 102 4.08 5.21 1.36
N GLY A 103 3.79 6.42 0.88
CA GLY A 103 3.60 7.59 1.75
C GLY A 103 2.20 7.68 2.33
N LEU A 104 2.02 8.59 3.29
CA LEU A 104 0.75 8.79 4.00
C LEU A 104 -0.42 9.08 3.05
N ASN A 105 -0.21 9.91 2.03
CA ASN A 105 -1.22 10.20 1.01
C ASN A 105 -1.74 8.92 0.29
N ALA A 106 -0.89 7.91 0.08
CA ALA A 106 -1.32 6.66 -0.53
C ALA A 106 -2.23 5.86 0.42
N TRP A 107 -1.86 5.82 1.70
CA TRP A 107 -2.63 5.15 2.74
C TRP A 107 -3.97 5.83 3.00
N LEU A 108 -4.01 7.16 3.12
CA LEU A 108 -5.27 7.90 3.33
C LEU A 108 -6.27 7.66 2.18
N LYS A 109 -5.79 7.56 0.94
CA LYS A 109 -6.62 7.21 -0.22
C LYS A 109 -7.12 5.77 -0.16
N GLU A 110 -6.26 4.82 0.18
CA GLU A 110 -6.65 3.41 0.32
C GLU A 110 -7.70 3.24 1.43
N LEU A 111 -7.54 3.97 2.52
CA LEU A 111 -8.45 3.98 3.66
C LEU A 111 -9.75 4.78 3.39
N ASN A 112 -9.87 5.39 2.21
CA ASN A 112 -10.99 6.26 1.84
C ASN A 112 -11.22 7.38 2.88
N ILE A 113 -10.17 8.10 3.25
CA ILE A 113 -10.22 9.22 4.20
C ILE A 113 -10.35 10.55 3.44
N GLN A 114 -11.19 11.45 3.95
CA GLN A 114 -11.27 12.83 3.51
C GLN A 114 -10.30 13.68 4.34
N TYR A 115 -9.41 14.39 3.65
CA TYR A 115 -8.37 15.18 4.28
C TYR A 115 -8.02 16.38 3.40
N ASN A 116 -7.49 17.41 4.06
CA ASN A 116 -6.96 18.60 3.42
C ASN A 116 -5.52 18.85 3.84
N TRP A 117 -4.75 19.41 2.91
CA TRP A 117 -3.39 19.86 3.14
C TRP A 117 -3.38 21.38 3.19
N ILE A 118 -2.87 21.94 4.28
CA ILE A 118 -2.82 23.38 4.52
C ILE A 118 -1.36 23.82 4.48
N GLU A 119 -1.08 24.92 3.77
CA GLU A 119 0.24 25.53 3.78
C GLU A 119 0.55 26.13 5.15
N ASN A 120 1.72 25.81 5.70
CA ASN A 120 2.22 26.46 6.89
C ASN A 120 3.23 27.54 6.48
N PRO A 121 2.95 28.83 6.70
CA PRO A 121 3.86 29.91 6.32
C PRO A 121 5.18 29.90 7.09
N GLU A 122 5.29 29.16 8.20
CA GLU A 122 6.51 29.06 9.02
C GLU A 122 7.42 27.88 8.65
N ASN A 123 6.94 26.93 7.83
CA ASN A 123 7.69 25.71 7.50
C ASN A 123 7.30 25.16 6.12
N ASP A 124 8.27 24.64 5.36
CA ASP A 124 8.05 24.03 4.04
C ASP A 124 7.22 22.73 4.07
N TRP A 125 6.72 22.32 5.25
CA TRP A 125 5.92 21.12 5.43
C TRP A 125 4.44 21.45 5.59
N LEU A 126 3.60 20.84 4.74
CA LEU A 126 2.14 21.02 4.79
C LEU A 126 1.56 20.41 6.06
N ILE A 127 0.61 21.10 6.68
CA ILE A 127 -0.21 20.55 7.77
C ILE A 127 -1.30 19.68 7.17
N LEU A 128 -1.51 18.49 7.75
CA LEU A 128 -2.60 17.60 7.37
C LEU A 128 -3.77 17.79 8.33
N VAL A 129 -4.97 17.99 7.79
CA VAL A 129 -6.21 17.97 8.56
C VAL A 129 -7.09 16.85 8.04
N ILE A 130 -7.44 15.91 8.92
CA ILE A 130 -8.37 14.83 8.58
C ILE A 130 -9.79 15.29 8.90
N GLU A 131 -10.65 15.33 7.89
CA GLU A 131 -11.99 15.90 8.02
C GLU A 131 -13.04 14.85 8.34
N ASN A 132 -13.01 13.72 7.62
CA ASN A 132 -14.00 12.67 7.77
C ASN A 132 -13.55 11.36 7.13
N PHE A 133 -14.34 10.31 7.34
CA PHE A 133 -14.30 9.11 6.52
C PHE A 133 -15.13 9.33 5.25
N GLY A 134 -14.62 8.85 4.11
CA GLY A 134 -15.31 8.92 2.84
C GLY A 134 -16.61 8.10 2.82
N PRO A 135 -17.49 8.35 1.83
CA PRO A 135 -18.73 7.60 1.69
C PRO A 135 -18.43 6.11 1.45
N LYS A 136 -19.26 5.25 2.05
CA LYS A 136 -19.22 3.79 1.86
C LYS A 136 -19.82 3.38 0.52
#